data_AF-A0A1Q9TVG7-F1
#
_entry.id   AF-A0A1Q9TVG7-F1
#
_cell.length_a   1.000
_cell.length_b   1.000
_cell.length_c   1.000
_cell.angle_alpha   90.00
_cell.angle_beta   90.00
_cell.angle_gamma   90.00
#
_symmetry.space_group_name_H-M   'P 1'
#
loop_
_entity.id
_entity.type
_entity.pdbx_description
1 polymer ?
#
loop_
_entity_poly.entity_id
_entity_poly.type
_entity_poly.pdbx_seq_one_letter_code
_entity_poly.pdbx_strand_id
1 'polypeptide(L)'
;MPRRPRRAVARTRSAVLRGMAVELRSHGVEVREDGVSGAVDAGPVSRPQRALLRPHRGGLWWWMRWPLQEGVSPASAGVPLSPVARTSDAARRIAGALSASPGRP
;
A
#
# COMPACT_ATOMS: atom_id res chain seq x y z
N MET A 1 26.93 -24.28 -3.04
CA MET A 1 26.31 -23.33 -2.08
C MET A 1 24.82 -23.19 -2.38
N PRO A 2 23.89 -23.44 -1.44
CA PRO A 2 22.47 -23.40 -1.76
C PRO A 2 21.95 -21.95 -1.77
N ARG A 3 21.66 -21.43 -2.97
CA ARG A 3 20.90 -20.18 -3.16
C ARG A 3 19.43 -20.40 -2.78
N ARG A 4 19.03 -20.19 -1.51
CA ARG A 4 17.61 -20.09 -1.13
C ARG A 4 17.25 -19.00 -0.09
N PRO A 5 17.38 -17.69 -0.38
CA PRO A 5 16.66 -16.67 0.39
C PRO A 5 15.43 -16.10 -0.32
N ARG A 6 15.38 -16.13 -1.65
CA ARG A 6 14.37 -15.37 -2.44
C ARG A 6 12.93 -15.89 -2.31
N ARG A 7 12.73 -17.21 -2.19
CA ARG A 7 11.38 -17.81 -2.10
C ARG A 7 10.69 -17.62 -0.75
N ALA A 8 11.44 -17.49 0.35
CA ALA A 8 10.85 -17.26 1.68
C ALA A 8 10.37 -15.80 1.79
N VAL A 9 11.21 -14.85 1.41
CA VAL A 9 10.89 -13.41 1.41
C VAL A 9 9.70 -13.10 0.50
N ALA A 10 9.61 -13.73 -0.68
CA ALA A 10 8.48 -13.55 -1.59
C ALA A 10 7.15 -14.04 -1.00
N ARG A 11 7.15 -15.17 -0.28
CA ARG A 11 5.95 -15.70 0.40
C ARG A 11 5.50 -14.80 1.55
N THR A 12 6.44 -14.32 2.36
CA THR A 12 6.13 -13.38 3.46
C THR A 12 5.57 -12.07 2.92
N ARG A 13 6.15 -11.53 1.84
CA ARG A 13 5.60 -10.33 1.19
C ARG A 13 4.20 -10.55 0.66
N SER A 14 3.94 -11.69 0.00
CA SER A 14 2.61 -12.02 -0.50
C SER A 14 1.56 -12.13 0.62
N ALA A 15 1.92 -12.73 1.76
CA ALA A 15 1.04 -12.78 2.92
C ALA A 15 0.73 -11.39 3.51
N VAL A 16 1.76 -10.53 3.59
CA VAL A 16 1.62 -9.15 4.09
C VAL A 16 0.72 -8.30 3.18
N LEU A 17 0.89 -8.41 1.86
CA LEU A 17 0.05 -7.72 0.87
C LEU A 17 -1.40 -8.20 0.95
N ARG A 18 -1.61 -9.50 1.06
CA ARG A 18 -2.95 -10.09 1.22
C ARG A 18 -3.63 -9.62 2.51
N GLY A 19 -2.87 -9.52 3.61
CA GLY A 19 -3.38 -8.98 4.88
C GLY A 19 -3.88 -7.54 4.73
N MET A 20 -3.07 -6.67 4.12
CA MET A 20 -3.50 -5.29 3.81
C MET A 20 -4.76 -5.27 2.92
N ALA A 21 -4.80 -6.13 1.90
CA ALA A 21 -5.94 -6.19 0.99
C ALA A 21 -7.23 -6.66 1.68
N VAL A 22 -7.14 -7.60 2.63
CA VAL A 22 -8.28 -8.05 3.45
C VAL A 22 -8.78 -6.90 4.34
N GLU A 23 -7.89 -6.20 5.02
CA GLU A 23 -8.25 -5.07 5.89
C GLU A 23 -8.91 -3.93 5.09
N LEU A 24 -8.38 -3.58 3.92
CA LEU A 24 -8.98 -2.55 3.08
C LEU A 24 -10.37 -2.98 2.56
N ARG A 25 -10.54 -4.25 2.15
CA ARG A 25 -11.85 -4.77 1.73
C ARG A 25 -12.86 -4.79 2.87
N SER A 26 -12.45 -5.04 4.12
CA SER A 26 -13.35 -4.96 5.28
C SER A 26 -13.83 -3.54 5.56
N HIS A 27 -13.09 -2.53 5.08
CA HIS A 27 -13.49 -1.13 5.04
C HIS A 27 -14.29 -0.73 3.78
N GLY A 28 -14.69 -1.69 2.94
CA GLY A 28 -15.46 -1.44 1.71
C GLY A 28 -14.63 -0.85 0.56
N VAL A 29 -13.30 -0.90 0.64
CA VAL A 29 -12.41 -0.37 -0.40
C VAL A 29 -12.15 -1.44 -1.46
N GLU A 30 -12.27 -1.06 -2.74
CA GLU A 30 -11.83 -1.90 -3.85
C GLU A 30 -10.31 -2.06 -3.84
N VAL A 31 -9.80 -3.28 -4.05
CA VAL A 31 -8.37 -3.56 -3.90
C VAL A 31 -7.82 -4.45 -5.01
N ARG A 32 -6.67 -4.05 -5.57
CA ARG A 32 -5.85 -4.86 -6.49
C ARG A 32 -4.44 -5.04 -5.93
N GLU A 33 -3.97 -6.27 -5.89
CA GLU A 33 -2.64 -6.62 -5.38
C GLU A 33 -1.64 -6.71 -6.54
N ASP A 34 -0.49 -6.02 -6.44
CA ASP A 34 0.66 -6.20 -7.32
C ASP A 34 1.78 -6.89 -6.53
N GLY A 35 1.80 -8.22 -6.64
CA GLY A 35 2.80 -9.07 -5.99
C GLY A 35 4.21 -8.94 -6.58
N VAL A 36 4.37 -8.36 -7.78
CA VAL A 36 5.67 -8.14 -8.43
C VAL A 36 6.35 -6.92 -7.82
N SER A 37 5.61 -5.81 -7.70
CA SER A 37 6.12 -4.56 -7.14
C SER A 37 6.00 -4.47 -5.61
N GLY A 38 5.28 -5.41 -4.99
CA GLY A 38 5.00 -5.38 -3.56
C GLY A 38 4.05 -4.24 -3.18
N ALA A 39 2.99 -4.06 -3.98
CA ALA A 39 2.06 -2.97 -3.86
C ALA A 39 0.61 -3.45 -3.73
N VAL A 40 -0.23 -2.57 -3.19
CA VAL A 40 -1.68 -2.72 -3.13
C VAL A 40 -2.29 -1.42 -3.65
N ASP A 41 -3.05 -1.50 -4.73
CA ASP A 41 -3.83 -0.39 -5.26
C ASP A 41 -5.22 -0.41 -4.62
N ALA A 42 -5.62 0.70 -4.02
CA ALA A 42 -6.83 0.85 -3.21
C ALA A 42 -7.74 1.94 -3.77
N GLY A 43 -9.04 1.67 -3.89
CA GLY A 43 -10.02 2.58 -4.47
C GLY A 43 -10.30 2.32 -5.97
N PRO A 44 -11.10 3.19 -6.60
CA PRO A 44 -11.61 2.96 -7.95
C PRO A 44 -10.50 2.93 -9.00
N VAL A 45 -10.70 2.13 -10.05
CA VAL A 45 -9.73 1.93 -11.15
C VAL A 45 -9.35 3.23 -11.85
N SER A 46 -10.24 4.23 -11.89
CA SER A 46 -9.96 5.54 -12.49
C SER A 46 -8.95 6.37 -11.70
N ARG A 47 -8.83 6.14 -10.38
CA ARG A 47 -7.95 6.91 -9.51
C ARG A 47 -7.49 6.09 -8.28
N PRO A 48 -6.73 5.01 -8.48
CA PRO A 48 -6.29 4.17 -7.39
C PRO A 48 -5.27 4.90 -6.50
N GLN A 49 -5.36 4.66 -5.20
CA GLN A 49 -4.37 5.02 -4.21
C GLN A 49 -3.39 3.86 -4.01
N ARG A 50 -2.09 4.09 -4.23
CA ARG A 50 -1.11 3.00 -4.20
C ARG A 50 -0.42 2.92 -2.85
N ALA A 51 -0.63 1.82 -2.12
CA ALA A 51 0.14 1.45 -0.95
C ALA A 51 1.33 0.56 -1.35
N LEU A 52 2.53 0.86 -0.84
CA LEU A 52 3.77 0.15 -1.16
C LEU A 52 4.45 -0.40 0.09
N LEU A 53 5.02 -1.59 -0.03
CA LEU A 53 5.84 -2.19 1.02
C LEU A 53 7.32 -1.87 0.81
N ARG A 54 7.91 -0.99 1.63
CA ARG A 54 9.30 -0.56 1.46
C ARG A 54 10.11 -0.60 2.77
N PRO A 55 11.43 -0.85 2.70
CA PRO A 55 12.31 -0.70 3.85
C PRO A 55 12.32 0.74 4.37
N HIS A 56 12.20 0.92 5.69
CA HIS A 56 12.32 2.20 6.39
C HIS A 56 12.73 1.96 7.85
N ARG A 57 13.67 2.77 8.37
CA ARG A 57 14.15 2.70 9.78
C ARG A 57 14.47 1.27 10.26
N GLY A 58 15.13 0.47 9.42
CA GLY A 58 15.53 -0.91 9.76
C GLY A 58 14.42 -1.97 9.68
N GLY A 59 13.20 -1.62 9.26
CA GLY A 59 12.09 -2.58 9.09
C GLY A 59 11.32 -2.37 7.79
N LEU A 60 10.27 -3.16 7.56
CA LEU A 60 9.33 -2.95 6.46
C LEU A 60 8.16 -2.05 6.90
N TRP A 61 7.78 -1.12 6.03
CA TRP A 61 6.74 -0.13 6.27
C TRP A 61 5.78 -0.07 5.09
N TRP A 62 4.55 0.32 5.40
CA TRP A 62 3.57 0.76 4.43
C TRP A 62 3.81 2.21 4.07
N TRP A 63 3.84 2.49 2.78
CA TRP A 63 3.99 3.82 2.20
C TRP A 63 2.80 4.11 1.32
N MET A 64 2.32 5.34 1.32
CA MET A 64 1.21 5.76 0.47
C MET A 64 1.70 6.67 -0.64
N ARG A 65 1.37 6.33 -1.88
CA ARG A 65 1.50 7.21 -3.03
C ARG A 65 0.11 7.68 -3.41
N TRP A 66 -0.14 8.95 -3.10
CA TRP A 66 -1.31 9.66 -3.61
C TRP A 66 -1.21 9.78 -5.13
N PRO A 67 -2.33 9.67 -5.88
CA PRO A 67 -2.36 10.00 -7.29
C PRO A 67 -1.84 11.42 -7.44
N LEU A 68 -1.11 11.61 -8.53
CA LEU A 68 -0.54 12.90 -8.84
C LEU A 68 -1.66 13.93 -8.93
N GLN A 69 -1.67 14.90 -8.00
CA GLN A 69 -2.46 16.11 -8.20
C GLN A 69 -1.84 16.85 -9.38
N GLU A 70 -2.66 17.35 -10.32
CA GLU A 70 -2.16 18.22 -11.39
C GLU A 70 -1.29 19.33 -10.78
N GLY A 71 -0.05 19.46 -11.29
CA GLY A 71 0.94 20.43 -10.81
C GLY A 71 1.87 19.97 -9.68
N VAL A 72 1.69 18.78 -9.09
CA VAL A 72 2.63 18.23 -8.10
C VAL A 72 3.59 17.26 -8.80
N SER A 73 4.90 17.37 -8.55
CA SER A 73 5.90 16.48 -9.16
C SER A 73 5.74 15.02 -8.68
N PRO A 74 5.76 14.02 -9.58
CA PRO A 74 5.55 12.59 -9.25
C PRO A 74 6.71 11.95 -8.47
N ALA A 75 7.72 12.74 -8.14
CA ALA A 75 8.97 12.30 -7.55
C ALA A 75 8.92 12.14 -6.01
N SER A 76 7.86 12.58 -5.32
CA SER A 76 7.75 12.35 -3.88
C SER A 76 7.51 10.85 -3.63
N ALA A 77 8.46 10.23 -2.93
CA ALA A 77 8.66 8.80 -2.74
C ALA A 77 7.53 8.07 -1.95
N GLY A 78 6.33 8.63 -1.93
CA GLY A 78 5.23 8.30 -1.05
C GLY A 78 5.46 8.84 0.38
N VAL A 79 4.40 8.84 1.19
CA VAL A 79 4.46 9.17 2.61
C VAL A 79 4.49 7.87 3.41
N PRO A 80 5.45 7.68 4.34
CA PRO A 80 5.42 6.50 5.21
C PRO A 80 4.20 6.57 6.13
N LEU A 81 3.41 5.50 6.18
CA LEU A 81 2.19 5.41 6.99
C LEU A 81 2.47 4.75 8.35
N SER A 82 2.85 3.47 8.33
CA SER A 82 3.07 2.68 9.54
C SER A 82 4.03 1.51 9.28
N PRO A 83 4.66 0.94 10.33
CA PRO A 83 5.33 -0.35 10.23
C PRO A 83 4.35 -1.46 9.80
N VAL A 84 4.86 -2.50 9.14
CA VAL A 84 4.03 -3.66 8.72
C VAL A 84 3.28 -4.34 9.86
N ALA A 85 3.85 -4.35 11.06
CA ALA A 85 3.20 -4.88 12.26
C ALA A 85 1.90 -4.14 12.62
N ARG A 86 1.66 -2.95 12.04
CA ARG A 86 0.45 -2.12 12.23
C ARG A 86 -0.29 -1.94 10.91
N THR A 87 -0.56 -3.05 10.23
CA THR A 87 -1.24 -3.05 8.93
C THR A 87 -2.66 -2.47 9.02
N SER A 88 -3.43 -2.81 10.06
CA SER A 88 -4.77 -2.24 10.26
C SER A 88 -4.76 -0.71 10.44
N ASP A 89 -3.74 -0.15 11.11
CA ASP A 89 -3.61 1.31 11.25
C ASP A 89 -3.38 1.98 9.89
N ALA A 90 -2.55 1.39 9.03
CA ALA A 90 -2.35 1.89 7.68
C ALA A 90 -3.63 1.75 6.84
N ALA A 91 -4.33 0.61 6.92
CA ALA A 91 -5.58 0.38 6.20
C ALA A 91 -6.65 1.42 6.58
N ARG A 92 -6.83 1.70 7.88
CA ARG A 92 -7.75 2.76 8.36
C ARG A 92 -7.40 4.14 7.81
N ARG A 93 -6.12 4.50 7.78
CA ARG A 93 -5.67 5.79 7.22
C ARG A 93 -5.94 5.89 5.72
N ILE A 94 -5.66 4.82 4.98
CA ILE A 94 -5.92 4.74 3.54
C ILE A 94 -7.43 4.87 3.27
N ALA A 95 -8.24 4.08 3.96
CA ALA A 95 -9.71 4.10 3.83
C ALA A 95 -10.28 5.47 4.19
N GLY A 96 -9.87 6.06 5.32
CA GLY A 96 -10.34 7.39 5.74
C GLY A 96 -10.02 8.48 4.72
N ALA A 97 -8.84 8.45 4.11
CA ALA A 97 -8.47 9.41 3.09
C ALA A 97 -9.16 9.18 1.74
N LEU A 98 -9.48 7.93 1.40
CA LEU A 98 -10.34 7.61 0.24
C LEU A 98 -11.76 8.14 0.44
N SER A 99 -12.33 7.99 1.64
CA SER A 99 -13.64 8.53 1.99
C SER A 99 -13.65 10.07 2.06
N ALA A 100 -12.54 10.68 2.48
CA ALA A 100 -12.39 12.14 2.58
C ALA A 100 -12.07 12.84 1.25
N SER A 101 -11.87 12.08 0.16
CA SER A 101 -11.68 12.61 -1.18
C SER A 101 -12.91 12.38 -2.08
N PRO A 102 -14.10 12.93 -1.76
CA PRO A 102 -15.07 13.20 -2.82
C PRO A 102 -14.42 14.23 -3.75
N GLY A 103 -14.67 14.13 -5.06
CA GLY A 103 -14.22 15.14 -6.01
C GLY A 103 -14.41 16.54 -5.44
N ARG A 104 -13.34 17.32 -5.37
CA ARG A 104 -13.50 18.73 -5.04
C ARG A 104 -14.13 19.38 -6.29
N PRO A 105 -15.25 20.11 -6.15
CA PRO A 105 -15.83 20.84 -7.27
C PRO A 105 -14.84 21.86 -7.85
#